data_AF-A0A2E2WW68-F1
#
_entry.id   AF-A0A2E2WW68-F1
#
_cell.length_a   1.000
_cell.length_b   1.000
_cell.length_c   1.000
_cell.angle_alpha   90.00
_cell.angle_beta   90.00
_cell.angle_gamma   90.00
#
_symmetry.space_group_name_H-M   'P 1'
#
loop_
_entity.id
_entity.type
_entity.pdbx_description
1 polymer ?
#
loop_
_entity_poly.entity_id
_entity_poly.type
_entity_poly.pdbx_seq_one_letter_code
_entity_poly.pdbx_strand_id
1 'polypeptide(L)'
;MSVHYHSKRRLKNLQVRKVREALPEYYTSDYPKLVSFLEKYYDFIDSDNGTHAFGDNIRQLFSTKDIHETSDNLLNNLVGEVAGGLETGDNFTDTRYALTRLAELSRNKGTKFNFQEFFRLFFQQVAEVEYGKESIFNIGDPKSQIGVDSLKYIQNNELFQTFGLLVKTGIDTSQWEELYKKFVHPAGFYYKGEVVSDTVASLNIIAPISLEDSSPGPTLVSEAIATFSTPFLQATVLIDSSGTNVRTALNELVSDYQGFTLQQLNTTYHSVKQVITPNSFTFDDSSIRDSDENATPDFSITLETMDNQIFTRRTSDSSF
;
A
#
# COMPACT_ATOMS: atom_id res chain seq x y z
N MET A 1 58.17 -19.77 6.13
CA MET A 1 57.78 -21.08 6.69
C MET A 1 56.32 -21.31 6.32
N SER A 2 56.05 -22.14 5.32
CA SER A 2 54.69 -22.37 4.80
C SER A 2 53.92 -23.29 5.75
N VAL A 3 52.83 -22.79 6.33
CA VAL A 3 51.94 -23.59 7.17
C VAL A 3 51.14 -24.54 6.26
N HIS A 4 51.40 -25.84 6.38
CA HIS A 4 50.64 -26.87 5.68
C HIS A 4 49.25 -27.02 6.31
N TYR A 5 48.20 -26.55 5.62
CA TYR A 5 46.80 -26.65 6.08
C TYR A 5 46.17 -28.05 5.98
N HIS A 6 46.94 -29.10 5.67
CA HIS A 6 46.41 -30.47 5.49
C HIS A 6 46.33 -31.27 6.78
N SER A 7 45.85 -30.66 7.87
CA SER A 7 45.36 -31.45 9.00
C SER A 7 44.10 -32.16 8.54
N LYS A 8 44.20 -33.44 8.16
CA LYS A 8 43.05 -34.34 8.06
C LYS A 8 42.46 -34.52 9.47
N ARG A 9 41.77 -33.50 9.99
CA ARG A 9 40.90 -33.64 11.16
C ARG A 9 39.77 -34.55 10.72
N ARG A 10 39.96 -35.85 10.91
CA ARG A 10 38.87 -36.80 10.91
C ARG A 10 37.92 -36.30 12.00
N LEU A 11 36.68 -35.96 11.63
CA LEU A 11 35.66 -35.55 12.61
C LEU A 11 35.67 -36.62 13.71
N LYS A 12 35.96 -36.19 14.94
CA LYS A 12 36.03 -37.11 16.08
C LYS A 12 34.60 -37.55 16.34
N ASN A 13 34.25 -38.77 15.92
CA ASN A 13 32.96 -39.35 16.23
C ASN A 13 32.92 -39.63 17.74
N LEU A 14 32.12 -38.85 18.47
CA LEU A 14 31.94 -38.98 19.92
C LEU A 14 30.93 -40.07 20.29
N GLN A 15 30.23 -40.66 19.31
CA GLN A 15 29.21 -41.67 19.54
C GLN A 15 29.81 -43.08 19.70
N VAL A 16 31.04 -43.31 19.23
CA VAL A 16 31.71 -44.63 19.33
C VAL A 16 32.18 -44.88 20.75
N ARG A 17 31.79 -46.02 21.33
CA ARG A 17 32.28 -46.42 22.67
C ARG A 17 33.74 -46.83 22.56
N LYS A 18 34.54 -46.34 23.50
CA LYS A 18 35.95 -46.66 23.57
C LYS A 18 36.22 -47.71 24.63
N VAL A 19 35.94 -48.96 24.29
CA VAL A 19 36.01 -50.10 25.23
C VAL A 19 37.41 -50.26 25.81
N ARG A 20 38.47 -50.13 24.99
CA ARG A 20 39.87 -50.23 25.46
C ARG A 20 40.29 -49.14 26.43
N GLU A 21 39.78 -47.92 26.24
CA GLU A 21 40.11 -46.78 27.11
C GLU A 21 39.33 -46.84 28.44
N ALA A 22 38.19 -47.54 28.46
CA ALA A 22 37.35 -47.68 29.66
C ALA A 22 37.79 -48.83 30.58
N LEU A 23 38.55 -49.79 30.07
CA LEU A 23 39.03 -50.95 30.83
C LEU A 23 40.44 -50.70 31.40
N PRO A 24 40.77 -51.20 32.60
CA PRO A 24 42.15 -51.20 33.09
C PRO A 24 43.11 -51.91 32.14
N GLU A 25 44.35 -51.43 32.04
CA GLU A 25 45.35 -51.92 31.07
C GLU A 25 45.60 -53.44 31.17
N TYR A 26 45.53 -54.02 32.37
CA TYR A 26 45.66 -55.46 32.60
C TYR A 26 44.68 -56.31 31.75
N TYR A 27 43.45 -55.84 31.51
CA TYR A 27 42.51 -56.56 30.66
C TYR A 27 42.90 -56.52 29.18
N THR A 28 43.59 -55.47 28.76
CA THR A 28 44.05 -55.32 27.38
C THR A 28 45.27 -56.19 27.06
N SER A 29 46.14 -56.44 28.05
CA SER A 29 47.31 -57.31 27.90
C SER A 29 46.94 -58.78 28.06
N ASP A 30 46.20 -59.13 29.11
CA ASP A 30 46.09 -60.51 29.56
C ASP A 30 44.84 -61.21 29.01
N TYR A 31 43.81 -60.44 28.60
CA TYR A 31 42.52 -60.97 28.12
C TYR A 31 42.06 -60.35 26.78
N PRO A 32 42.85 -60.44 25.70
CA PRO A 32 42.52 -59.80 24.43
C PRO A 32 41.21 -60.32 23.79
N LYS A 33 40.88 -61.60 24.01
CA LYS A 33 39.62 -62.20 23.51
C LYS A 33 38.39 -61.60 24.20
N LEU A 34 38.47 -61.27 25.48
CA LEU A 34 37.39 -60.65 26.24
C LEU A 34 37.15 -59.22 25.74
N VAL A 35 38.24 -58.46 25.53
CA VAL A 35 38.16 -57.10 24.97
C VAL A 35 37.54 -57.13 23.58
N SER A 36 37.97 -58.04 22.70
CA SER A 36 37.38 -58.19 21.37
C SER A 36 35.90 -58.58 21.42
N PHE A 37 35.49 -59.42 22.37
CA PHE A 37 34.08 -59.76 22.58
C PHE A 37 33.26 -58.52 22.99
N LEU A 38 33.77 -57.72 23.93
CA LEU A 38 33.10 -56.50 24.38
C LEU A 38 33.01 -55.45 23.27
N GLU A 39 34.06 -55.29 22.46
CA GLU A 39 34.03 -54.44 21.26
C GLU A 39 32.92 -54.87 20.31
N LYS A 40 32.84 -56.17 19.97
CA LYS A 40 31.79 -56.69 19.08
C LYS A 40 30.39 -56.62 19.69
N TYR A 41 30.27 -56.79 20.99
CA TYR A 41 29.00 -56.66 21.71
C TYR A 41 28.47 -55.22 21.66
N TYR A 42 29.33 -54.22 21.88
CA TYR A 42 28.92 -52.83 21.76
C TYR A 42 28.70 -52.39 20.31
N ASP A 43 29.50 -52.88 19.36
CA ASP A 43 29.26 -52.67 17.92
C ASP A 43 27.87 -53.21 17.52
N PHE A 44 27.45 -54.35 18.07
CA PHE A 44 26.12 -54.92 17.83
C PHE A 44 25.00 -54.07 18.44
N ILE A 45 25.18 -53.54 19.66
CA ILE A 45 24.19 -52.67 20.32
C ILE A 45 24.07 -51.31 19.60
N ASP A 46 25.17 -50.84 19.02
CA ASP A 46 25.28 -49.54 18.37
C ASP A 46 25.14 -49.64 16.84
N SER A 47 24.80 -50.81 16.29
CA SER A 47 24.59 -50.97 14.85
C SER A 47 23.23 -50.42 14.40
N ASP A 48 23.24 -49.64 13.32
CA ASP A 48 22.08 -48.99 12.67
C ASP A 48 20.98 -49.99 12.21
N ASN A 49 21.37 -51.21 11.80
CA ASN A 49 20.52 -52.11 11.03
C ASN A 49 19.74 -53.19 11.82
N GLY A 50 19.22 -52.95 13.03
CA GLY A 50 18.61 -54.05 13.79
C GLY A 50 17.50 -53.76 14.81
N THR A 51 16.67 -54.79 15.03
CA THR A 51 15.68 -54.96 16.11
C THR A 51 16.25 -54.72 17.53
N HIS A 52 17.57 -54.63 17.66
CA HIS A 52 18.29 -54.50 18.93
C HIS A 52 19.29 -53.31 18.95
N ALA A 53 19.06 -52.26 18.14
CA ALA A 53 19.88 -51.04 18.06
C ALA A 53 19.64 -50.05 19.23
N PHE A 54 19.49 -50.54 20.46
CA PHE A 54 19.12 -49.69 21.60
C PHE A 54 20.16 -48.61 21.90
N GLY A 55 21.46 -48.92 21.74
CA GLY A 55 22.52 -47.95 22.02
C GLY A 55 22.54 -46.81 21.02
N ASP A 56 22.32 -47.09 19.74
CA ASP A 56 22.24 -46.06 18.71
C ASP A 56 20.98 -45.19 18.89
N ASN A 57 19.82 -45.81 19.12
CA ASN A 57 18.57 -45.10 19.42
C ASN A 57 18.68 -44.10 20.58
N ILE A 58 19.36 -44.46 21.68
CA ILE A 58 19.60 -43.53 22.80
C ILE A 58 20.43 -42.33 22.35
N ARG A 59 21.47 -42.54 21.54
CA ARG A 59 22.36 -41.47 21.12
C ARG A 59 21.71 -40.55 20.10
N GLN A 60 20.88 -41.11 19.22
CA GLN A 60 20.13 -40.37 18.24
C GLN A 60 18.85 -39.74 18.81
N LEU A 61 18.55 -39.93 20.10
CA LEU A 61 17.31 -39.45 20.73
C LEU A 61 17.03 -37.96 20.44
N PHE A 62 18.05 -37.10 20.49
CA PHE A 62 17.90 -35.70 20.16
C PHE A 62 17.59 -35.47 18.67
N SER A 63 18.27 -36.19 17.77
CA SER A 63 18.00 -36.17 16.32
C SER A 63 16.61 -36.72 15.99
N THR A 64 16.11 -37.73 16.72
CA THR A 64 14.74 -38.25 16.55
C THR A 64 13.65 -37.29 17.01
N LYS A 65 14.00 -36.21 17.72
CA LYS A 65 13.07 -35.14 18.08
C LYS A 65 13.16 -33.95 17.11
N ASP A 66 14.25 -33.83 16.35
CA ASP A 66 14.39 -32.80 15.35
C ASP A 66 13.56 -33.16 14.10
N ILE A 67 12.69 -32.25 13.68
CA ILE A 67 11.83 -32.40 12.50
C ILE A 67 12.66 -32.61 11.22
N HIS A 68 13.87 -32.04 11.16
CA HIS A 68 14.73 -32.15 9.98
C HIS A 68 15.61 -33.40 9.96
N GLU A 69 15.96 -33.97 11.12
CA GLU A 69 16.86 -35.13 11.22
C GLU A 69 16.15 -36.47 11.52
N THR A 70 14.90 -36.42 11.97
CA THR A 70 14.10 -37.61 12.31
C THR A 70 14.02 -38.59 11.15
N SER A 71 14.05 -39.90 11.40
CA SER A 71 13.84 -40.92 10.35
C SER A 71 12.40 -40.90 9.83
N ASP A 72 12.20 -41.23 8.56
CA ASP A 72 10.86 -41.16 7.93
C ASP A 72 9.82 -42.05 8.62
N ASN A 73 10.26 -43.17 9.21
CA ASN A 73 9.41 -44.09 9.98
C ASN A 73 8.81 -43.45 11.24
N LEU A 74 9.51 -42.49 11.85
CA LEU A 74 9.09 -41.80 13.07
C LEU A 74 8.44 -40.44 12.76
N LEU A 75 8.51 -39.97 11.51
CA LEU A 75 7.98 -38.67 11.12
C LEU A 75 6.47 -38.57 11.36
N ASN A 76 5.70 -39.63 11.11
CA ASN A 76 4.26 -39.66 11.37
C ASN A 76 3.92 -39.52 12.87
N ASN A 77 4.79 -39.97 13.77
CA ASN A 77 4.59 -39.75 15.21
C ASN A 77 4.72 -38.27 15.56
N LEU A 78 5.67 -37.56 14.95
CA LEU A 78 5.79 -36.11 15.08
C LEU A 78 4.61 -35.38 14.44
N VAL A 79 4.06 -35.89 13.33
CA VAL A 79 2.82 -35.36 12.74
C VAL A 79 1.66 -35.46 13.73
N GLY A 80 1.47 -36.63 14.35
CA GLY A 80 0.45 -36.82 15.38
C GLY A 80 0.60 -35.85 16.56
N GLU A 81 1.84 -35.63 17.02
CA GLU A 81 2.14 -34.72 18.14
C GLU A 81 1.90 -33.24 17.78
N VAL A 82 2.49 -32.77 16.68
CA VAL A 82 2.49 -31.34 16.31
C VAL A 82 1.16 -30.93 15.67
N ALA A 83 0.55 -31.80 14.87
CA ALA A 83 -0.67 -31.51 14.16
C ALA A 83 -1.94 -31.92 14.94
N GLY A 84 -1.84 -32.07 16.27
CA GLY A 84 -3.01 -32.30 17.13
C GLY A 84 -3.81 -33.55 16.75
N GLY A 85 -3.13 -34.64 16.40
CA GLY A 85 -3.75 -35.93 16.08
C GLY A 85 -4.11 -36.13 14.60
N LEU A 86 -3.35 -35.55 13.66
CA LEU A 86 -3.34 -36.09 12.29
C LEU A 86 -2.55 -37.41 12.29
N GLU A 87 -3.10 -38.46 11.68
CA GLU A 87 -2.48 -39.79 11.69
C GLU A 87 -1.26 -39.87 10.75
N THR A 88 -1.30 -39.19 9.60
CA THR A 88 -0.20 -39.16 8.63
C THR A 88 0.01 -37.77 8.03
N GLY A 89 1.23 -37.55 7.53
CA GLY A 89 1.63 -36.32 6.84
C GLY A 89 1.37 -36.32 5.34
N ASP A 90 0.70 -37.34 4.79
CA ASP A 90 0.61 -37.58 3.33
C ASP A 90 -0.14 -36.49 2.57
N ASN A 91 -0.94 -35.69 3.27
CA ASN A 91 -1.66 -34.55 2.69
C ASN A 91 -0.73 -33.37 2.36
N PHE A 92 0.50 -33.36 2.88
CA PHE A 92 1.48 -32.32 2.64
C PHE A 92 2.43 -32.70 1.50
N THR A 93 2.81 -31.72 0.67
CA THR A 93 3.84 -31.92 -0.36
C THR A 93 5.21 -32.19 0.23
N ASP A 94 5.53 -31.52 1.33
CA ASP A 94 6.72 -31.75 2.17
C ASP A 94 6.28 -31.75 3.64
N THR A 95 6.28 -32.94 4.25
CA THR A 95 5.88 -33.14 5.64
C THR A 95 6.79 -32.40 6.62
N ARG A 96 8.11 -32.34 6.39
CA ARG A 96 9.05 -31.71 7.33
C ARG A 96 8.90 -30.19 7.32
N TYR A 97 8.75 -29.63 6.13
CA TYR A 97 8.41 -28.22 5.97
C TYR A 97 7.06 -27.91 6.64
N ALA A 98 6.05 -28.75 6.40
CA ALA A 98 4.73 -28.57 6.99
C ALA A 98 4.76 -28.61 8.52
N LEU A 99 5.49 -29.53 9.14
CA LEU A 99 5.60 -29.61 10.60
C LEU A 99 6.26 -28.38 11.21
N THR A 100 7.34 -27.91 10.60
CA THR A 100 8.00 -26.67 11.01
C THR A 100 7.01 -25.49 10.94
N ARG A 101 6.25 -25.43 9.85
CA ARG A 101 5.26 -24.36 9.66
C ARG A 101 4.10 -24.47 10.62
N LEU A 102 3.57 -25.66 10.89
CA LEU A 102 2.50 -25.90 11.87
C LEU A 102 2.89 -25.44 13.28
N ALA A 103 4.14 -25.65 13.69
CA ALA A 103 4.66 -25.15 14.95
C ALA A 103 4.66 -23.62 15.00
N GLU A 104 5.04 -22.95 13.90
CA GLU A 104 4.97 -21.49 13.78
C GLU A 104 3.52 -20.97 13.74
N LEU A 105 2.62 -21.66 13.04
CA LEU A 105 1.20 -21.32 12.97
C LEU A 105 0.56 -21.38 14.35
N SER A 106 0.91 -22.40 15.14
CA SER A 106 0.46 -22.56 16.52
C SER A 106 0.89 -21.39 17.42
N ARG A 107 2.11 -20.85 17.21
CA ARG A 107 2.61 -19.68 17.95
C ARG A 107 1.94 -18.38 17.50
N ASN A 108 1.65 -18.25 16.22
CA ASN A 108 1.07 -17.05 15.61
C ASN A 108 -0.46 -17.11 15.46
N LYS A 109 -1.12 -17.96 16.26
CA LYS A 109 -2.56 -18.22 16.15
C LYS A 109 -3.39 -16.94 16.26
N GLY A 110 -4.38 -16.80 15.38
CA GLY A 110 -5.29 -15.63 15.34
C GLY A 110 -4.76 -14.40 14.59
N THR A 111 -3.53 -14.41 14.09
CA THR A 111 -3.01 -13.33 13.24
C THR A 111 -3.51 -13.45 11.79
N LYS A 112 -3.64 -12.33 11.07
CA LYS A 112 -3.98 -12.32 9.64
C LYS A 112 -3.05 -13.21 8.82
N PHE A 113 -1.75 -13.11 9.10
CA PHE A 113 -0.71 -13.90 8.46
C PHE A 113 -0.94 -15.40 8.63
N ASN A 114 -1.24 -15.83 9.86
CA ASN A 114 -1.49 -17.23 10.18
C ASN A 114 -2.70 -17.79 9.43
N PHE A 115 -3.78 -16.99 9.28
CA PHE A 115 -4.93 -17.38 8.48
C PHE A 115 -4.56 -17.61 7.01
N GLN A 116 -3.85 -16.66 6.40
CA GLN A 116 -3.45 -16.76 4.99
C GLN A 116 -2.52 -17.95 4.76
N GLU A 117 -1.60 -18.18 5.68
CA GLU A 117 -0.61 -19.24 5.57
C GLU A 117 -1.19 -20.64 5.74
N PHE A 118 -2.22 -20.80 6.58
CA PHE A 118 -2.96 -22.05 6.68
C PHE A 118 -3.50 -22.52 5.32
N PHE A 119 -4.13 -21.62 4.56
CA PHE A 119 -4.67 -21.98 3.24
C PHE A 119 -3.58 -22.31 2.23
N ARG A 120 -2.42 -21.65 2.34
CA ARG A 120 -1.24 -21.98 1.51
C ARG A 120 -0.69 -23.36 1.85
N LEU A 121 -0.63 -23.70 3.14
CA LEU A 121 -0.03 -24.94 3.60
C LEU A 121 -0.93 -26.17 3.32
N PHE A 122 -2.22 -26.09 3.63
CA PHE A 122 -3.14 -27.23 3.53
C PHE A 122 -3.78 -27.37 2.14
N PHE A 123 -4.05 -26.25 1.48
CA PHE A 123 -4.86 -26.24 0.26
C PHE A 123 -4.13 -25.65 -0.95
N GLN A 124 -2.89 -25.18 -0.79
CA GLN A 124 -2.11 -24.52 -1.84
C GLN A 124 -2.86 -23.34 -2.47
N GLN A 125 -3.71 -22.67 -1.69
CA GLN A 125 -4.50 -21.52 -2.12
C GLN A 125 -4.13 -20.26 -1.34
N VAL A 126 -4.33 -19.13 -2.00
CA VAL A 126 -4.24 -17.83 -1.34
C VAL A 126 -5.62 -17.47 -0.81
N ALA A 127 -5.69 -17.17 0.48
CA ALA A 127 -6.88 -16.62 1.11
C ALA A 127 -6.69 -15.13 1.39
N GLU A 128 -7.75 -14.36 1.23
CA GLU A 128 -7.82 -13.00 1.73
C GLU A 128 -8.63 -12.96 3.04
N VAL A 129 -8.13 -12.20 4.00
CA VAL A 129 -8.77 -12.08 5.32
C VAL A 129 -9.00 -10.61 5.63
N GLU A 130 -10.26 -10.27 5.83
CA GLU A 130 -10.72 -8.94 6.19
C GLU A 130 -11.29 -8.97 7.61
N TYR A 131 -10.95 -7.95 8.40
CA TYR A 131 -11.48 -7.82 9.75
C TYR A 131 -12.81 -7.08 9.69
N GLY A 132 -13.87 -7.68 10.24
CA GLY A 132 -15.19 -7.08 10.24
C GLY A 132 -15.23 -5.70 10.91
N LYS A 133 -14.40 -5.50 11.94
CA LYS A 133 -14.22 -4.21 12.64
C LYS A 133 -13.80 -3.05 11.74
N GLU A 134 -13.11 -3.33 10.63
CA GLU A 134 -12.67 -2.30 9.69
C GLU A 134 -13.84 -1.76 8.86
N SER A 135 -14.91 -2.54 8.73
CA SER A 135 -16.12 -2.20 7.95
C SER A 135 -17.25 -1.65 8.83
N ILE A 136 -17.04 -1.46 10.13
CA ILE A 136 -18.06 -0.92 11.05
C ILE A 136 -18.11 0.61 10.95
N PHE A 137 -19.33 1.14 10.99
CA PHE A 137 -19.59 2.57 11.12
C PHE A 137 -19.44 3.01 12.58
N ASN A 138 -18.48 3.87 12.86
CA ASN A 138 -18.23 4.40 14.20
C ASN A 138 -18.69 5.86 14.30
N ILE A 139 -19.46 6.18 15.33
CA ILE A 139 -19.93 7.56 15.57
C ILE A 139 -18.73 8.41 16.01
N GLY A 140 -18.51 9.53 15.30
CA GLY A 140 -17.43 10.47 15.60
C GLY A 140 -16.08 10.18 14.93
N ASP A 141 -15.98 9.12 14.12
CA ASP A 141 -14.79 8.86 13.29
C ASP A 141 -14.91 9.61 11.95
N PRO A 142 -13.94 10.47 11.58
CA PRO A 142 -13.93 11.18 10.29
C PRO A 142 -14.00 10.25 9.06
N LYS A 143 -13.57 8.99 9.19
CA LYS A 143 -13.63 7.98 8.12
C LYS A 143 -14.98 7.27 8.01
N SER A 144 -15.84 7.42 9.02
CA SER A 144 -17.20 6.86 9.04
C SER A 144 -18.18 7.92 8.55
N GLN A 145 -18.18 8.18 7.24
CA GLN A 145 -19.12 9.08 6.60
C GLN A 145 -20.33 8.32 6.07
N ILE A 146 -21.49 8.97 6.04
CA ILE A 146 -22.70 8.45 5.41
C ILE A 146 -22.72 8.99 3.98
N GLY A 147 -22.61 8.11 2.99
CA GLY A 147 -22.61 8.51 1.58
C GLY A 147 -22.17 7.39 0.65
N VAL A 148 -22.22 7.65 -0.66
CA VAL A 148 -21.80 6.69 -1.70
C VAL A 148 -20.31 6.36 -1.64
N ASP A 149 -19.51 7.26 -1.07
CA ASP A 149 -18.05 7.13 -0.96
C ASP A 149 -17.61 6.28 0.25
N SER A 150 -18.54 5.89 1.14
CA SER A 150 -18.24 5.17 2.38
C SER A 150 -19.25 4.05 2.63
N LEU A 151 -18.83 2.81 2.36
CA LEU A 151 -19.61 1.59 2.60
C LEU A 151 -19.27 1.01 3.98
N LYS A 152 -19.82 1.61 5.03
CA LYS A 152 -19.71 1.12 6.41
C LYS A 152 -21.03 0.55 6.90
N TYR A 153 -20.96 -0.44 7.77
CA TYR A 153 -22.12 -1.19 8.28
C TYR A 153 -22.34 -0.96 9.77
N ILE A 154 -23.59 -1.09 10.20
CA ILE A 154 -23.95 -1.11 11.62
C ILE A 154 -23.49 -2.44 12.23
N GLN A 155 -23.04 -2.39 13.49
CA GLN A 155 -22.60 -3.58 14.21
C GLN A 155 -23.71 -4.65 14.28
N ASN A 156 -23.34 -5.92 14.12
CA ASN A 156 -24.22 -7.07 14.29
C ASN A 156 -23.58 -8.14 15.21
N ASN A 157 -24.28 -9.25 15.43
CA ASN A 157 -23.80 -10.40 16.21
C ASN A 157 -22.99 -11.41 15.37
N GLU A 158 -22.62 -11.05 14.14
CA GLU A 158 -21.96 -11.93 13.17
C GLU A 158 -20.65 -11.31 12.68
N LEU A 159 -20.57 -10.89 11.40
CA LEU A 159 -19.33 -10.40 10.80
C LEU A 159 -18.96 -8.99 11.26
N PHE A 160 -19.92 -8.07 11.36
CA PHE A 160 -19.66 -6.66 11.66
C PHE A 160 -19.54 -6.46 13.17
N GLN A 161 -18.47 -6.98 13.76
CA GLN A 161 -18.10 -6.78 15.16
C GLN A 161 -16.57 -6.82 15.33
N THR A 162 -16.08 -6.49 16.53
CA THR A 162 -14.65 -6.47 16.86
C THR A 162 -13.96 -7.81 16.58
N PHE A 163 -14.64 -8.92 16.84
CA PHE A 163 -14.14 -10.29 16.68
C PHE A 163 -14.70 -11.00 15.44
N GLY A 164 -15.14 -10.23 14.44
CA GLY A 164 -15.62 -10.76 13.17
C GLY A 164 -14.50 -10.86 12.13
N LEU A 165 -14.44 -11.99 11.42
CA LEU A 165 -13.46 -12.28 10.37
C LEU A 165 -14.19 -12.71 9.09
N LEU A 166 -13.87 -12.09 7.96
CA LEU A 166 -14.29 -12.54 6.63
C LEU A 166 -13.10 -13.22 5.96
N VAL A 167 -13.28 -14.47 5.55
CA VAL A 167 -12.25 -15.26 4.86
C VAL A 167 -12.73 -15.53 3.44
N LYS A 168 -12.03 -14.96 2.46
CA LYS A 168 -12.32 -15.10 1.03
C LYS A 168 -11.38 -16.13 0.41
N THR A 169 -11.94 -17.19 -0.15
CA THR A 169 -11.18 -18.30 -0.75
C THR A 169 -11.85 -18.85 -2.01
N GLY A 170 -11.08 -19.50 -2.88
CA GLY A 170 -11.64 -20.21 -4.04
C GLY A 170 -12.26 -21.58 -3.71
N ILE A 171 -12.10 -22.05 -2.46
CA ILE A 171 -12.63 -23.32 -1.97
C ILE A 171 -13.84 -23.09 -1.09
N ASP A 172 -14.80 -24.02 -1.17
CA ASP A 172 -15.99 -24.02 -0.33
C ASP A 172 -15.68 -24.14 1.17
N THR A 173 -16.48 -23.46 1.99
CA THR A 173 -16.27 -23.37 3.45
C THR A 173 -16.31 -24.74 4.12
N SER A 174 -17.16 -25.65 3.63
CA SER A 174 -17.31 -26.99 4.21
C SER A 174 -16.04 -27.85 4.13
N GLN A 175 -15.15 -27.57 3.17
CA GLN A 175 -13.94 -28.38 2.96
C GLN A 175 -12.82 -28.04 3.94
N TRP A 176 -12.80 -26.81 4.47
CA TRP A 176 -11.70 -26.32 5.30
C TRP A 176 -12.11 -25.92 6.73
N GLU A 177 -13.40 -25.75 6.99
CA GLU A 177 -13.94 -25.29 8.28
C GLU A 177 -13.44 -26.10 9.48
N GLU A 178 -13.44 -27.44 9.40
CA GLU A 178 -13.05 -28.29 10.51
C GLU A 178 -11.56 -28.11 10.86
N LEU A 179 -10.69 -28.15 9.85
CA LEU A 179 -9.25 -27.96 10.01
C LEU A 179 -8.93 -26.54 10.48
N TYR A 180 -9.61 -25.54 9.92
CA TYR A 180 -9.44 -24.14 10.30
C TYR A 180 -9.79 -23.90 11.78
N LYS A 181 -10.92 -24.45 12.24
CA LYS A 181 -11.32 -24.39 13.66
C LYS A 181 -10.28 -25.03 14.58
N LYS A 182 -9.71 -26.16 14.16
CA LYS A 182 -8.72 -26.90 14.93
C LYS A 182 -7.39 -26.14 15.05
N PHE A 183 -6.83 -25.68 13.94
CA PHE A 183 -5.46 -25.18 13.89
C PHE A 183 -5.33 -23.67 14.10
N VAL A 184 -6.28 -22.89 13.59
CA VAL A 184 -6.00 -21.48 13.26
C VAL A 184 -6.98 -20.53 13.93
N HIS A 185 -8.25 -20.93 14.01
CA HIS A 185 -9.32 -20.09 14.52
C HIS A 185 -9.21 -19.88 16.05
N PRO A 186 -9.17 -18.62 16.52
CA PRO A 186 -9.22 -18.30 17.94
C PRO A 186 -10.63 -18.54 18.50
N ALA A 187 -10.72 -19.02 19.74
CA ALA A 187 -12.01 -19.23 20.39
C ALA A 187 -12.74 -17.89 20.62
N GLY A 188 -14.06 -17.89 20.42
CA GLY A 188 -14.92 -16.71 20.66
C GLY A 188 -15.00 -15.71 19.50
N PHE A 189 -14.24 -15.91 18.42
CA PHE A 189 -14.36 -15.10 17.22
C PHE A 189 -15.48 -15.67 16.32
N TYR A 190 -16.13 -14.79 15.58
CA TYR A 190 -17.04 -15.19 14.51
C TYR A 190 -16.26 -15.12 13.20
N TYR A 191 -16.35 -16.16 12.38
CA TYR A 191 -15.83 -16.12 11.02
C TYR A 191 -16.94 -16.41 10.01
N LYS A 192 -16.81 -15.81 8.84
CA LYS A 192 -17.64 -16.08 7.67
C LYS A 192 -16.72 -16.45 6.50
N GLY A 193 -16.96 -17.61 5.90
CA GLY A 193 -16.32 -18.00 4.65
C GLY A 193 -17.10 -17.43 3.46
N GLU A 194 -16.40 -16.84 2.52
CA GLU A 194 -16.94 -16.36 1.25
C GLU A 194 -16.16 -17.01 0.11
N VAL A 195 -16.89 -17.69 -0.78
CA VAL A 195 -16.29 -18.35 -1.93
C VAL A 195 -16.21 -17.34 -3.06
N VAL A 196 -14.99 -16.93 -3.41
CA VAL A 196 -14.74 -15.99 -4.51
C VAL A 196 -14.23 -16.77 -5.71
N SER A 197 -14.90 -16.60 -6.85
CA SER A 197 -14.52 -17.18 -8.13
C SER A 197 -14.34 -16.05 -9.13
N ASP A 198 -13.10 -15.63 -9.32
CA ASP A 198 -12.76 -14.62 -10.31
C ASP A 198 -12.57 -15.30 -11.67
N THR A 199 -13.37 -14.88 -12.65
CA THR A 199 -13.19 -15.27 -14.04
C THR A 199 -12.91 -14.03 -14.86
N VAL A 200 -11.80 -14.02 -15.60
CA VAL A 200 -11.48 -12.90 -16.49
C VAL A 200 -12.26 -13.10 -17.78
N ALA A 201 -13.32 -12.30 -17.97
CA ALA A 201 -14.04 -12.25 -19.22
C ALA A 201 -13.29 -11.33 -20.21
N SER A 202 -12.72 -11.91 -21.26
CA SER A 202 -12.20 -11.15 -22.40
C SER A 202 -13.36 -10.82 -23.33
N LEU A 203 -14.00 -9.68 -23.10
CA LEU A 203 -15.03 -9.17 -24.01
C LEU A 203 -14.34 -8.48 -25.19
N ASN A 204 -14.45 -9.06 -26.39
CA ASN A 204 -14.08 -8.40 -27.64
C ASN A 204 -15.14 -7.35 -27.97
N ILE A 205 -15.13 -6.22 -27.25
CA ILE A 205 -16.00 -5.09 -27.52
C ILE A 205 -15.45 -4.37 -28.76
N ILE A 206 -16.04 -4.66 -29.91
CA ILE A 206 -15.73 -3.95 -31.15
C ILE A 206 -16.57 -2.66 -31.16
N ALA A 207 -15.92 -1.51 -31.36
CA ALA A 207 -16.64 -0.27 -31.58
C ALA A 207 -17.55 -0.42 -32.81
N PRO A 208 -18.80 0.06 -32.76
CA PRO A 208 -19.64 0.10 -33.96
C PRO A 208 -18.92 0.90 -35.04
N ILE A 209 -19.12 0.49 -36.31
CA ILE A 209 -18.54 1.16 -37.47
C ILE A 209 -18.94 2.64 -37.40
N SER A 210 -17.96 3.53 -37.23
CA SER A 210 -18.18 4.98 -37.34
C SER A 210 -18.35 5.30 -38.83
N LEU A 211 -19.58 5.59 -39.23
CA LEU A 211 -19.85 6.19 -40.52
C LEU A 211 -19.56 7.69 -40.37
N GLU A 212 -18.48 8.16 -40.99
CA GLU A 212 -18.21 9.60 -41.10
C GLU A 212 -19.39 10.26 -41.83
N ASP A 213 -19.91 11.35 -41.26
CA ASP A 213 -20.93 12.16 -41.92
C ASP A 213 -20.34 12.68 -43.25
N SER A 214 -21.14 12.62 -44.32
CA SER A 214 -20.73 13.09 -45.65
C SER A 214 -20.79 14.62 -45.77
N SER A 215 -21.46 15.30 -44.84
CA SER A 215 -21.51 16.75 -44.75
C SER A 215 -21.60 17.18 -43.28
N PRO A 216 -20.55 16.92 -42.47
CA PRO A 216 -20.53 17.46 -41.13
C PRO A 216 -20.55 18.99 -41.29
N GLY A 217 -21.38 19.68 -40.50
CA GLY A 217 -21.33 21.13 -40.39
C GLY A 217 -19.92 21.62 -40.00
N PRO A 218 -19.69 22.91 -39.72
CA PRO A 218 -18.36 23.40 -39.37
C PRO A 218 -17.67 22.50 -38.33
N THR A 219 -16.65 21.77 -38.76
CA THR A 219 -15.91 20.81 -37.94
C THR A 219 -14.74 21.50 -37.27
N LEU A 220 -14.53 21.20 -36.00
CA LEU A 220 -13.38 21.68 -35.25
C LEU A 220 -12.14 20.90 -35.72
N VAL A 221 -11.35 21.52 -36.61
CA VAL A 221 -10.15 20.90 -37.20
C VAL A 221 -8.95 20.93 -36.24
N SER A 222 -8.97 21.84 -35.26
CA SER A 222 -7.93 22.00 -34.26
C SER A 222 -8.46 22.79 -33.06
N GLU A 223 -8.14 22.32 -31.86
CA GLU A 223 -8.29 23.06 -30.63
C GLU A 223 -6.88 23.39 -30.10
N ALA A 224 -6.61 24.68 -29.90
CA ALA A 224 -5.39 25.14 -29.24
C ALA A 224 -5.77 25.65 -27.85
N ILE A 225 -5.39 24.90 -26.81
CA ILE A 225 -5.54 25.34 -25.43
C ILE A 225 -4.33 26.23 -25.11
N ALA A 226 -4.53 27.55 -25.13
CA ALA A 226 -3.57 28.50 -24.60
C ALA A 226 -3.84 28.69 -23.10
N THR A 227 -3.09 28.00 -22.25
CA THR A 227 -3.15 28.19 -20.80
C THR A 227 -2.46 29.50 -20.45
N PHE A 228 -3.21 30.59 -20.39
CA PHE A 228 -2.72 31.86 -19.86
C PHE A 228 -2.72 31.77 -18.33
N SER A 229 -1.57 31.46 -17.74
CA SER A 229 -1.32 31.77 -16.32
C SER A 229 -1.06 33.26 -16.22
N THR A 230 -2.09 34.03 -15.90
CA THR A 230 -1.97 35.47 -15.69
C THR A 230 -1.89 35.75 -14.18
N PRO A 231 -0.81 36.35 -13.66
CA PRO A 231 -0.93 37.09 -12.40
C PRO A 231 -1.88 38.26 -12.67
N PHE A 232 -2.86 38.52 -11.79
CA PHE A 232 -3.88 39.59 -11.88
C PHE A 232 -3.66 40.59 -13.04
N LEU A 233 -4.17 40.28 -14.24
CA LEU A 233 -4.12 41.17 -15.40
C LEU A 233 -5.51 41.78 -15.59
N GLN A 234 -5.57 43.11 -15.61
CA GLN A 234 -6.81 43.83 -15.90
C GLN A 234 -7.17 43.64 -17.39
N ALA A 235 -8.37 43.14 -17.66
CA ALA A 235 -8.84 42.88 -19.01
C ALA A 235 -9.30 44.18 -19.69
N THR A 236 -8.62 44.57 -20.78
CA THR A 236 -8.89 45.81 -21.53
C THR A 236 -9.19 45.51 -23.00
N VAL A 237 -10.00 46.35 -23.63
CA VAL A 237 -10.26 46.32 -25.08
C VAL A 237 -9.80 47.62 -25.74
N LEU A 238 -9.44 47.55 -27.03
CA LEU A 238 -9.13 48.71 -27.87
C LEU A 238 -10.31 48.96 -28.80
N ILE A 239 -10.89 50.16 -28.72
CA ILE A 239 -11.97 50.63 -29.60
C ILE A 239 -11.37 51.66 -30.55
N ASP A 240 -11.55 51.45 -31.86
CA ASP A 240 -11.17 52.43 -32.88
C ASP A 240 -12.20 53.57 -32.92
N SER A 241 -11.72 54.81 -32.78
CA SER A 241 -12.50 56.03 -32.97
C SER A 241 -11.76 56.96 -33.93
N SER A 242 -12.26 57.05 -35.17
CA SER A 242 -11.70 57.90 -36.24
C SER A 242 -10.19 57.70 -36.48
N GLY A 243 -9.72 56.45 -36.48
CA GLY A 243 -8.32 56.11 -36.75
C GLY A 243 -7.40 56.21 -35.53
N THR A 244 -7.95 56.49 -34.35
CA THR A 244 -7.24 56.46 -33.07
C THR A 244 -7.81 55.37 -32.18
N ASN A 245 -6.94 54.49 -31.68
CA ASN A 245 -7.35 53.43 -30.77
C ASN A 245 -7.45 53.98 -29.34
N VAL A 246 -8.65 53.89 -28.75
CA VAL A 246 -8.89 54.21 -27.33
C VAL A 246 -8.96 52.90 -26.55
N ARG A 247 -8.15 52.77 -25.49
CA ARG A 247 -8.19 51.61 -24.60
C ARG A 247 -9.25 51.84 -23.52
N THR A 248 -10.09 50.86 -23.26
CA THR A 248 -11.14 50.91 -22.23
C THR A 248 -11.19 49.61 -21.43
N ALA A 249 -11.67 49.67 -20.18
CA ALA A 249 -11.86 48.52 -19.30
C ALA A 249 -13.15 47.76 -19.68
N LEU A 250 -13.17 46.43 -19.51
CA LEU A 250 -14.35 45.60 -19.83
C LEU A 250 -15.38 45.50 -18.69
N ASN A 251 -15.01 45.93 -17.49
CA ASN A 251 -15.77 45.75 -16.26
C ASN A 251 -16.33 47.06 -15.68
N GLU A 252 -16.17 48.19 -16.37
CA GLU A 252 -16.64 49.48 -15.91
C GLU A 252 -18.07 49.73 -16.44
N LEU A 253 -19.05 49.74 -15.54
CA LEU A 253 -20.46 49.86 -15.91
C LEU A 253 -20.98 51.27 -15.63
N VAL A 254 -21.81 51.79 -16.53
CA VAL A 254 -22.48 53.10 -16.33
C VAL A 254 -23.33 53.12 -15.05
N SER A 255 -23.82 51.96 -14.59
CA SER A 255 -24.55 51.81 -13.32
C SER A 255 -23.78 52.30 -12.11
N ASP A 256 -22.46 52.19 -12.13
CA ASP A 256 -21.60 52.48 -10.98
C ASP A 256 -21.55 53.98 -10.71
N TYR A 257 -21.78 54.79 -11.75
CA TYR A 257 -21.78 56.25 -11.68
C TYR A 257 -23.17 56.87 -11.47
N GLN A 258 -24.26 56.09 -11.54
CA GLN A 258 -25.65 56.62 -11.48
C GLN A 258 -26.00 57.30 -10.14
N GLY A 259 -25.32 56.93 -9.05
CA GLY A 259 -25.53 57.49 -7.72
C GLY A 259 -24.77 58.79 -7.45
N PHE A 260 -23.89 59.22 -8.35
CA PHE A 260 -23.02 60.39 -8.15
C PHE A 260 -23.54 61.61 -8.91
N THR A 261 -23.46 62.77 -8.27
CA THR A 261 -23.72 64.06 -8.94
C THR A 261 -22.57 64.41 -9.88
N LEU A 262 -22.83 65.20 -10.92
CA LEU A 262 -21.78 65.70 -11.82
C LEU A 262 -20.67 66.45 -11.07
N GLN A 263 -21.01 67.14 -9.98
CA GLN A 263 -20.04 67.82 -9.13
C GLN A 263 -19.09 66.83 -8.42
N GLN A 264 -19.60 65.66 -8.02
CA GLN A 264 -18.81 64.59 -7.40
C GLN A 264 -17.95 63.84 -8.42
N LEU A 265 -18.42 63.64 -9.65
CA LEU A 265 -17.60 63.03 -10.71
C LEU A 265 -16.47 63.96 -11.13
N ASN A 266 -16.73 65.28 -11.19
CA ASN A 266 -15.75 66.30 -11.54
C ASN A 266 -14.65 66.52 -10.49
N THR A 267 -14.66 65.83 -9.35
CA THR A 267 -13.52 65.84 -8.42
C THR A 267 -12.39 64.91 -8.88
N THR A 268 -12.68 63.97 -9.77
CA THR A 268 -11.76 62.92 -10.23
C THR A 268 -11.65 62.89 -11.75
N TYR A 269 -12.77 63.06 -12.45
CA TYR A 269 -12.88 62.96 -13.91
C TYR A 269 -13.39 64.27 -14.50
N HIS A 270 -12.54 64.92 -15.31
CA HIS A 270 -12.85 66.17 -15.99
C HIS A 270 -13.31 65.96 -17.44
N SER A 271 -13.04 64.78 -18.02
CA SER A 271 -13.53 64.39 -19.34
C SER A 271 -14.07 62.95 -19.37
N VAL A 272 -14.95 62.66 -20.33
CA VAL A 272 -15.50 61.30 -20.52
C VAL A 272 -14.39 60.30 -20.88
N LYS A 273 -13.30 60.76 -21.52
CA LYS A 273 -12.13 59.93 -21.83
C LYS A 273 -11.42 59.45 -20.55
N GLN A 274 -11.40 60.27 -19.51
CA GLN A 274 -10.80 59.91 -18.22
C GLN A 274 -11.65 58.92 -17.43
N VAL A 275 -12.99 58.93 -17.62
CA VAL A 275 -13.86 57.92 -17.01
C VAL A 275 -13.52 56.55 -17.59
N ILE A 276 -13.59 56.40 -18.90
CA ILE A 276 -13.42 55.11 -19.58
C ILE A 276 -11.98 54.57 -19.63
N THR A 277 -11.01 55.25 -19.01
CA THR A 277 -9.59 54.90 -19.09
C THR A 277 -9.26 53.78 -18.11
N PRO A 278 -8.59 52.69 -18.54
CA PRO A 278 -8.24 51.61 -17.63
C PRO A 278 -7.00 51.94 -16.78
N ASN A 279 -6.38 53.10 -16.99
CA ASN A 279 -5.15 53.47 -16.28
C ASN A 279 -5.45 53.87 -14.84
N SER A 280 -4.63 53.37 -13.91
CA SER A 280 -4.61 53.94 -12.56
C SER A 280 -4.26 55.43 -12.58
N PHE A 281 -4.93 56.18 -11.71
CA PHE A 281 -4.68 57.60 -11.54
C PHE A 281 -3.34 57.83 -10.82
N THR A 282 -2.81 59.05 -10.96
CA THR A 282 -1.62 59.48 -10.23
C THR A 282 -1.86 60.80 -9.54
N PHE A 283 -1.15 61.07 -8.45
CA PHE A 283 -1.16 62.37 -7.77
C PHE A 283 -0.37 63.46 -8.50
N ASP A 284 -0.09 63.27 -9.78
CA ASP A 284 0.61 64.24 -10.62
C ASP A 284 -0.43 65.21 -11.21
N ASP A 285 -0.50 66.42 -10.67
CA ASP A 285 -1.39 67.51 -11.09
C ASP A 285 -0.60 68.60 -11.85
N SER A 286 0.51 68.22 -12.50
CA SER A 286 1.31 69.17 -13.28
C SER A 286 0.71 69.49 -14.65
N SER A 287 -0.21 68.65 -15.14
CA SER A 287 -0.92 68.83 -16.40
C SER A 287 -2.20 69.65 -16.22
N ILE A 288 -2.64 70.32 -17.30
CA ILE A 288 -3.96 70.97 -17.31
C ILE A 288 -5.01 69.85 -17.32
N ARG A 289 -5.68 69.64 -16.18
CA ARG A 289 -6.62 68.55 -15.88
C ARG A 289 -7.66 68.19 -16.96
N ASP A 290 -8.06 69.15 -17.80
CA ASP A 290 -9.02 68.95 -18.91
C ASP A 290 -8.38 68.35 -20.19
N SER A 291 -7.05 68.42 -20.31
CA SER A 291 -6.30 67.95 -21.48
C SER A 291 -5.49 66.67 -21.26
N ASP A 292 -5.50 66.13 -20.03
CA ASP A 292 -4.78 64.91 -19.69
C ASP A 292 -5.61 63.66 -20.03
N GLU A 293 -4.93 62.60 -20.48
CA GLU A 293 -5.52 61.28 -20.74
C GLU A 293 -5.83 60.51 -19.46
N ASN A 294 -5.22 60.90 -18.33
CA ASN A 294 -5.36 60.26 -17.04
C ASN A 294 -6.23 61.08 -16.08
N ALA A 295 -7.06 60.39 -15.29
CA ALA A 295 -7.79 61.00 -14.19
C ALA A 295 -6.83 61.39 -13.05
N THR A 296 -7.13 62.48 -12.34
CA THR A 296 -6.36 62.95 -11.18
C THR A 296 -7.35 63.26 -10.04
N PRO A 297 -7.41 62.44 -8.99
CA PRO A 297 -8.33 62.71 -7.89
C PRO A 297 -7.80 63.82 -6.99
N ASP A 298 -8.73 64.62 -6.49
CA ASP A 298 -8.50 65.37 -5.24
C ASP A 298 -8.29 64.38 -4.08
N PHE A 299 -7.76 64.81 -2.94
CA PHE A 299 -7.42 63.94 -1.79
C PHE A 299 -8.61 63.14 -1.22
N SER A 300 -9.84 63.32 -1.73
CA SER A 300 -10.99 62.46 -1.46
C SER A 300 -11.06 61.25 -2.41
N ILE A 301 -10.58 60.10 -1.94
CA ILE A 301 -10.58 58.82 -2.68
C ILE A 301 -11.90 58.06 -2.44
N THR A 302 -13.04 58.63 -2.86
CA THR A 302 -14.36 58.01 -2.66
C THR A 302 -14.89 57.27 -3.88
N LEU A 303 -14.34 57.51 -5.06
CA LEU A 303 -14.87 57.01 -6.33
C LEU A 303 -14.05 55.85 -6.90
N GLU A 304 -12.72 55.90 -6.79
CA GLU A 304 -11.79 54.94 -7.41
C GLU A 304 -10.66 54.53 -6.49
N THR A 305 -10.11 53.32 -6.71
CA THR A 305 -8.92 52.79 -6.00
C THR A 305 -7.67 52.83 -6.89
N MET A 306 -6.47 52.89 -6.27
CA MET A 306 -5.18 53.02 -6.99
C MET A 306 -4.62 51.70 -7.54
N ASP A 307 -5.40 50.63 -7.55
CA ASP A 307 -4.96 49.26 -7.83
C ASP A 307 -5.06 48.86 -9.31
N ASN A 308 -5.50 49.76 -10.18
CA ASN A 308 -5.50 49.56 -11.63
C ASN A 308 -4.06 49.51 -12.22
N GLN A 309 -3.91 48.88 -13.38
CA GLN A 309 -2.62 48.87 -14.09
C GLN A 309 -2.42 50.17 -14.89
N ILE A 310 -1.17 50.46 -15.27
CA ILE A 310 -0.86 51.60 -16.15
C ILE A 310 -0.45 51.04 -17.51
N PHE A 311 -1.24 51.36 -18.55
CA PHE A 311 -1.07 50.87 -19.92
C PHE A 311 -0.47 51.91 -20.87
N THR A 312 -0.55 53.20 -20.53
CA THR A 312 0.07 54.27 -21.32
C THR A 312 1.50 54.50 -20.87
N ARG A 313 2.43 54.54 -21.83
CA ARG A 313 3.84 54.84 -21.54
C ARG A 313 3.98 56.34 -21.26
N ARG A 314 4.33 56.68 -20.02
CA ARG A 314 4.65 58.06 -19.66
C ARG A 314 6.07 58.39 -20.12
N THR A 315 6.19 59.30 -21.08
CA THR A 315 7.46 59.98 -21.34
C THR A 315 7.59 61.10 -20.32
N SER A 316 8.67 61.11 -19.55
CA SER A 316 8.97 62.27 -18.70
C SER A 316 9.21 63.48 -19.60
N ASP A 317 8.60 64.62 -19.29
CA ASP A 317 8.86 65.92 -19.96
C ASP A 317 10.33 66.40 -19.80
N SER A 318 11.16 65.65 -19.07
CA SER A 318 12.60 65.84 -18.94
C SER A 318 13.45 64.94 -19.84
N SER A 319 12.85 64.16 -20.76
CA SER A 319 13.58 63.37 -21.77
C SER A 319 13.34 63.91 -23.18
N PHE A 320 14.18 64.86 -23.59
CA PHE A 320 14.60 65.00 -24.99
C PHE A 320 15.70 63.99 -25.30
#